data_AF-A0A5C7N6T0-F1
#
_entry.id   AF-A0A5C7N6T0-F1
#
_cell.length_a   1.000
_cell.length_b   1.000
_cell.length_c   1.000
_cell.angle_alpha   90.00
_cell.angle_beta   90.00
_cell.angle_gamma   90.00
#
_symmetry.space_group_name_H-M   'P 1'
#
loop_
_entity.id
_entity.type
_entity.pdbx_description
1 polymer ?
#
loop_
_entity_poly.entity_id
_entity_poly.type
_entity_poly.pdbx_seq_one_letter_code
_entity_poly.pdbx_strand_id
1 'polypeptide(L)'
;MFNTCIRKFYYGDIPEDNAGGTQSNKPAAKNEWPLWEIFIRSKQGLDHKHVGSLHAADAAMAIENARDVYTRRQEGISIWVVESKYITASNPEEAGEL
;
A
#
# COMPACT_ATOMS: atom_id res chain seq x y z
N MET A 1 23.12 -18.64 -19.24
CA MET A 1 23.31 -17.18 -19.19
C MET A 1 21.97 -16.56 -18.84
N PHE A 2 21.67 -16.39 -17.54
CA PHE A 2 20.38 -15.83 -17.10
C PHE A 2 20.50 -14.32 -17.05
N ASN A 3 19.84 -13.65 -18.00
CA ASN A 3 19.87 -12.20 -18.13
C ASN A 3 18.72 -11.64 -17.30
N THR A 4 19.02 -11.17 -16.09
CA THR A 4 18.04 -10.55 -15.18
C THR A 4 17.75 -9.13 -15.68
N CYS A 5 16.78 -9.01 -16.59
CA CYS A 5 16.26 -7.73 -17.03
C CYS A 5 15.45 -7.12 -15.87
N ILE A 6 16.06 -6.22 -15.10
CA ILE A 6 15.34 -5.40 -14.13
C ILE A 6 14.55 -4.36 -14.92
N ARG A 7 13.23 -4.55 -15.00
CA ARG A 7 12.30 -3.63 -15.65
C ARG A 7 12.15 -2.39 -14.77
N LYS A 8 12.69 -1.25 -15.19
CA LYS A 8 12.52 0.04 -14.52
C LYS A 8 11.17 0.64 -14.92
N PHE A 9 10.32 0.93 -13.94
CA PHE A 9 9.07 1.68 -14.14
C PHE A 9 9.26 3.13 -13.69
N TYR A 10 8.74 4.09 -14.47
CA TYR A 10 8.84 5.52 -14.20
C TYR A 10 7.47 6.10 -13.78
N TYR A 11 7.48 7.26 -13.13
CA TYR A 11 6.33 7.95 -12.51
C TYR A 11 5.21 8.42 -13.49
N GLY A 12 5.19 7.92 -14.73
CA GLY A 12 4.14 8.19 -15.73
C GLY A 12 3.51 6.92 -16.33
N ASP A 13 4.02 5.74 -15.97
CA ASP A 13 3.52 4.44 -16.47
C ASP A 13 2.46 3.81 -15.55
N ILE A 14 2.04 4.53 -14.50
CA ILE A 14 1.07 4.06 -13.51
C ILE A 14 -0.34 4.36 -14.05
N PRO A 15 -1.20 3.35 -14.29
CA PRO A 15 -2.57 3.60 -14.70
C PRO A 15 -3.34 4.31 -13.56
N GLU A 16 -4.02 5.42 -13.87
CA GLU A 16 -4.96 6.11 -12.97
C GLU A 16 -6.27 5.32 -12.89
N ASP A 17 -6.27 4.21 -12.15
CA ASP A 17 -7.51 3.49 -11.87
C ASP A 17 -8.19 4.11 -10.63
N ASN A 18 -9.26 4.86 -10.91
CA ASN A 18 -10.23 5.48 -9.99
C ASN A 18 -10.14 5.01 -8.53
N ALA A 19 -9.74 5.93 -7.64
CA ALA A 19 -9.86 5.79 -6.20
C ALA A 19 -11.34 5.70 -5.79
N GLY A 20 -11.85 4.49 -5.63
CA GLY A 20 -13.21 4.24 -5.15
C GLY A 20 -13.39 2.77 -4.85
N GLY A 21 -13.54 2.43 -3.58
CA GLY A 21 -13.69 1.04 -3.11
C GLY A 21 -14.86 0.35 -3.81
N THR A 22 -14.56 -0.67 -4.61
CA THR A 22 -15.50 -1.74 -4.93
C THR A 22 -14.68 -3.01 -5.12
N GLN A 23 -14.98 -4.02 -4.29
CA GLN A 23 -14.24 -5.28 -4.28
C GLN A 23 -14.41 -6.01 -5.61
N SER A 24 -13.33 -6.11 -6.37
CA SER A 24 -13.26 -6.96 -7.55
C SER A 24 -12.35 -8.15 -7.24
N ASN A 25 -12.98 -9.27 -6.90
CA ASN A 25 -12.33 -10.57 -6.87
C ASN A 25 -12.01 -10.97 -8.31
N LYS A 26 -10.78 -10.71 -8.78
CA LYS A 26 -10.32 -11.06 -10.13
C LYS A 26 -8.96 -11.77 -10.05
N PRO A 27 -8.80 -12.94 -10.69
CA PRO A 27 -7.54 -13.69 -10.61
C PRO A 27 -6.46 -13.02 -11.47
N ALA A 28 -5.29 -12.88 -10.86
CA ALA A 28 -4.16 -12.12 -11.35
C ALA A 28 -3.58 -12.65 -12.68
N ALA A 29 -3.42 -11.76 -13.66
CA ALA A 29 -2.28 -11.74 -14.59
C ALA A 29 -2.41 -10.62 -15.64
N LYS A 30 -1.71 -9.50 -15.40
CA LYS A 30 -0.83 -8.73 -16.32
C LYS A 30 -0.80 -7.26 -15.88
N ASN A 31 0.29 -6.84 -15.23
CA ASN A 31 0.52 -5.47 -14.70
C ASN A 31 -0.43 -5.05 -13.57
N GLU A 32 -0.72 -5.91 -12.60
CA GLU A 32 -1.46 -5.48 -11.42
C GLU A 32 -0.52 -4.70 -10.51
N TRP A 33 -0.87 -3.43 -10.27
CA TRP A 33 -0.30 -2.63 -9.20
C TRP A 33 -1.27 -2.79 -8.03
N PRO A 34 -1.08 -3.80 -7.16
CA PRO A 34 -2.01 -4.03 -6.07
C PRO A 34 -2.10 -2.81 -5.14
N LEU A 35 -3.25 -2.69 -4.46
CA LEU A 35 -3.47 -1.68 -3.44
C LEU A 35 -2.78 -2.09 -2.15
N TRP A 36 -2.09 -1.15 -1.52
CA TRP A 36 -1.38 -1.29 -0.26
C TRP A 36 -1.92 -0.27 0.75
N GLU A 37 -2.24 -0.74 1.95
CA GLU A 37 -2.54 0.11 3.09
C GLU A 37 -1.25 0.44 3.85
N ILE A 38 -1.10 1.71 4.23
CA ILE A 38 0.14 2.25 4.79
C ILE A 38 -0.07 2.64 6.25
N PHE A 39 0.77 2.10 7.13
CA PHE A 39 0.75 2.42 8.56
C PHE A 39 2.08 3.02 9.00
N ILE A 40 2.03 4.12 9.74
CA ILE A 40 3.21 4.89 10.14
C ILE A 40 3.24 5.06 11.64
N ARG A 41 4.41 4.82 12.23
CA ARG A 41 4.73 5.16 13.61
C ARG A 41 5.88 6.16 13.64
N SER A 42 5.66 7.30 14.29
CA SER A 42 6.70 8.31 14.50
C SER A 42 7.78 7.80 15.46
N LYS A 43 8.94 8.47 15.51
CA LYS A 43 10.08 8.08 16.35
C LYS A 43 9.75 7.93 17.85
N GLN A 44 8.87 8.79 18.35
CA GLN A 44 8.40 8.79 19.74
C GLN A 44 7.00 8.16 19.88
N GLY A 45 6.41 7.69 18.79
CA GLY A 45 5.08 7.09 18.78
C GLY A 45 5.12 5.65 19.29
N LEU A 46 4.04 5.24 19.95
CA LEU A 46 3.87 3.87 20.45
C LEU A 46 3.24 2.96 19.39
N ASP A 47 2.29 3.49 18.63
CA ASP A 47 1.44 2.76 17.69
C ASP A 47 1.64 3.17 16.23
N HIS A 48 1.48 2.20 15.33
CA HIS A 48 1.41 2.44 13.89
C HIS A 48 -0.02 2.84 13.52
N LYS A 49 -0.17 4.02 12.92
CA LYS A 49 -1.47 4.57 12.51
C LYS A 49 -1.65 4.43 11.01
N HIS A 50 -2.84 4.05 10.58
CA HIS A 50 -3.18 4.05 9.16
C HIS A 50 -3.18 5.48 8.62
N VAL A 51 -2.43 5.74 7.55
CA VAL A 51 -2.31 7.09 6.95
C VAL A 51 -2.92 7.19 5.55
N GLY A 52 -3.23 6.05 4.92
CA GLY A 52 -3.80 6.01 3.59
C GLY A 52 -3.32 4.81 2.78
N SER A 53 -3.70 4.79 1.51
CA SER A 53 -3.44 3.71 0.58
C SER A 53 -2.71 4.17 -0.68
N LEU A 54 -1.97 3.26 -1.31
CA LEU A 54 -1.29 3.51 -2.58
C LEU A 54 -1.19 2.24 -3.43
N HIS A 55 -0.97 2.41 -4.73
CA HIS A 55 -0.72 1.30 -5.65
C HIS A 55 0.79 1.11 -5.86
N ALA A 56 1.24 -0.15 -5.80
CA ALA A 56 2.63 -0.51 -6.06
C ALA A 56 2.76 -1.96 -6.52
N ALA A 57 3.69 -2.22 -7.44
CA ALA A 57 4.02 -3.54 -7.96
C ALA A 57 4.50 -4.53 -6.88
N ASP A 58 5.19 -4.06 -5.83
CA ASP A 58 5.65 -4.88 -4.72
C ASP A 58 5.79 -4.06 -3.42
N ALA A 59 6.10 -4.76 -2.32
CA ALA A 59 6.21 -4.16 -1.00
C ALA A 59 7.37 -3.17 -0.87
N ALA A 60 8.48 -3.39 -1.59
CA ALA A 60 9.65 -2.50 -1.51
C ALA A 60 9.32 -1.15 -2.16
N MET A 61 8.71 -1.18 -3.35
CA MET A 61 8.24 0.03 -4.03
C MET A 61 7.11 0.71 -3.25
N ALA A 62 6.23 -0.05 -2.59
CA ALA A 62 5.21 0.53 -1.70
C ALA A 62 5.83 1.32 -0.54
N ILE A 63 6.89 0.81 0.09
CA ILE A 63 7.61 1.49 1.17
C ILE A 63 8.30 2.76 0.67
N GLU A 64 8.95 2.70 -0.50
CA GLU A 64 9.61 3.87 -1.10
C GLU A 64 8.59 4.97 -1.43
N ASN A 65 7.50 4.62 -2.11
CA ASN A 65 6.41 5.55 -2.41
C ASN A 65 5.80 6.14 -1.13
N ALA A 66 5.57 5.30 -0.10
CA ALA A 66 5.04 5.76 1.19
C ALA A 66 5.97 6.74 1.90
N ARG A 67 7.30 6.54 1.82
CA ARG A 67 8.29 7.46 2.39
C ARG A 67 8.18 8.83 1.74
N ASP A 68 8.13 8.87 0.42
CA ASP A 68 8.08 10.11 -0.34
C ASP A 68 6.77 10.88 -0.12
N VAL A 69 5.65 10.16 -0.11
CA VAL A 69 4.31 10.77 0.03
C VAL A 69 4.04 11.21 1.46
N TYR A 70 4.29 10.35 2.46
CA TYR A 70 3.79 10.57 3.82
C TYR A 70 4.84 11.07 4.82
N THR A 71 6.14 10.88 4.56
CA THR A 71 7.16 11.11 5.61
C THR A 71 8.08 12.31 5.39
N ARG A 72 7.99 13.04 4.27
CA ARG A 72 8.71 14.31 3.96
C ARG A 72 10.01 14.53 4.78
N ARG A 73 10.97 13.58 4.71
CA ARG A 73 12.32 13.59 5.34
C ARG A 73 12.44 13.18 6.81
N GLN A 74 11.44 12.54 7.42
CA GLN A 74 11.50 12.18 8.84
C GLN A 74 12.37 10.95 9.12
N GLU A 75 13.57 11.18 9.69
CA GLU A 75 14.45 10.14 10.23
C GLU A 75 13.83 9.47 11.47
N GLY A 76 13.96 8.14 11.58
CA GLY A 76 13.50 7.38 12.74
C GLY A 76 12.01 7.02 12.73
N ILE A 77 11.36 7.03 11.56
CA ILE A 77 9.98 6.58 11.38
C ILE A 77 9.93 5.12 10.96
N SER A 78 8.99 4.37 11.54
CA SER A 78 8.69 3.00 11.14
C SER A 78 7.47 2.98 10.24
N ILE A 79 7.61 2.32 9.08
CA ILE A 79 6.55 2.20 8.07
C ILE A 79 6.22 0.72 7.93
N TRP A 80 4.95 0.39 8.01
CA TRP A 80 4.41 -0.90 7.62
C TRP A 80 3.55 -0.71 6.38
N VAL A 81 3.69 -1.66 5.46
CA VAL A 81 2.86 -1.75 4.27
C VAL A 81 2.22 -3.13 4.25
N VAL A 82 0.93 -3.18 3.98
CA VAL A 82 0.19 -4.43 3.89
C VAL A 82 -0.67 -4.36 2.64
N GLU A 83 -0.57 -5.37 1.78
CA GLU A 83 -1.45 -5.44 0.61
C GLU A 83 -2.90 -5.56 1.10
N SER A 84 -3.80 -4.77 0.54
CA SER A 84 -5.17 -4.63 1.07
C SER A 84 -5.91 -5.98 1.10
N LYS A 85 -5.56 -6.93 0.22
CA LYS A 85 -6.13 -8.28 0.21
C LYS A 85 -5.87 -9.10 1.47
N TYR A 86 -4.86 -8.75 2.26
CA TYR A 86 -4.53 -9.45 3.51
C TYR A 86 -5.22 -8.83 4.73
N ILE A 87 -5.91 -7.70 4.57
CA ILE A 87 -6.64 -7.05 5.66
C ILE A 87 -8.09 -7.52 5.63
N THR A 88 -8.52 -8.15 6.72
CA THR A 88 -9.92 -8.54 6.92
C THR A 88 -10.56 -7.55 7.89
N ALA A 89 -11.63 -6.89 7.44
CA ALA A 89 -12.43 -6.00 8.28
C ALA A 89 -13.61 -6.77 8.90
N SER A 90 -14.01 -6.39 10.11
CA SER A 90 -15.25 -6.86 10.71
C SER A 90 -16.47 -6.27 9.99
N ASN A 91 -17.59 -6.98 10.01
CA ASN A 91 -18.85 -6.45 9.50
C ASN A 91 -19.40 -5.38 10.47
N PRO A 92 -19.66 -4.13 10.05
CA PRO A 92 -20.22 -3.10 10.92
C PRO A 92 -21.57 -3.48 11.54
N GLU A 93 -22.37 -4.32 10.87
CA GLU A 93 -23.67 -4.78 11.39
C GLU A 93 -23.54 -5.75 12.57
N GLU A 94 -22.40 -6.44 12.71
CA GLU A 94 -22.15 -7.36 13.83
C GLU A 94 -21.74 -6.64 15.11
N ALA A 95 -21.39 -5.34 15.03
CA ALA A 95 -20.93 -4.57 16.18
C ALA A 95 -22.03 -4.30 17.22
N GLY A 96 -23.31 -4.53 16.87
CA GLY A 96 -24.45 -4.22 17.73
C GLY A 96 -24.65 -2.72 17.92
N GLU A 97 -25.89 -2.25 17.86
CA GLU A 97 -26.22 -0.89 18.28
C GLU A 97 -25.80 -0.71 19.76
N LEU A 98 -24.87 0.20 20.03
CA LEU A 98 -24.47 0.60 21.39
C LEU A 98 -25.43 1.66 21.95
#